data_AF-A0A1G5WXM4-F1
#
_entry.id   AF-A0A1G5WXM4-F1
#
_cell.length_a   1.000
_cell.length_b   1.000
_cell.length_c   1.000
_cell.angle_alpha   90.00
_cell.angle_beta   90.00
_cell.angle_gamma   90.00
#
_symmetry.space_group_name_H-M   'P 1'
#
loop_
_entity.id
_entity.type
_entity.pdbx_description
1 polymer ?
#
loop_
_entity_poly.entity_id
_entity_poly.type
_entity_poly.pdbx_seq_one_letter_code
_entity_poly.pdbx_strand_id
1 'polypeptide(L)'
;MITINLDKAEKNAEKLAEKKSSIKVLFSSLKIFLFKKNNVVRKILFISLEGFFAVHIATQYETVICTREILGVIMTIVIALLAVVFTGYALFQALMNDKLLVALLSVEKEENGLIGTNDSFVELMIFQMTCVVIDLFVIIFTHVIPSDWCMFVSNKLNIGISGFLVFLLLHSNIEGIWEVTSFIFNIFQIFNLHAYSRIKEIVENNKTTETKE
;
A
#
# COMPACT_ATOMS: atom_id res chain seq x y z
N MET A 1 -21.06 -19.42 4.39
CA MET A 1 -22.06 -18.89 5.33
C MET A 1 -21.28 -18.08 6.36
N ILE A 2 -21.45 -16.76 6.43
CA ILE A 2 -20.82 -15.98 7.51
C ILE A 2 -21.60 -16.30 8.79
N THR A 3 -21.07 -17.20 9.60
CA THR A 3 -21.56 -17.46 10.96
C THR A 3 -21.09 -16.31 11.85
N ILE A 4 -22.04 -15.53 12.37
CA ILE A 4 -21.75 -14.47 13.32
C ILE A 4 -21.38 -15.14 14.65
N ASN A 5 -20.15 -14.95 15.10
CA ASN A 5 -19.67 -15.43 16.39
C ASN A 5 -19.31 -14.21 17.25
N LEU A 6 -20.23 -13.84 18.13
CA LEU A 6 -20.12 -12.61 18.93
C LEU A 6 -18.95 -12.66 19.92
N ASP A 7 -18.72 -13.79 20.58
CA ASP A 7 -17.59 -13.98 21.51
C ASP A 7 -16.24 -13.76 20.80
N LYS A 8 -16.14 -14.23 19.55
CA LYS A 8 -14.94 -14.03 18.73
C LYS A 8 -14.82 -12.59 18.25
N ALA A 9 -15.93 -11.96 17.89
CA ALA A 9 -15.95 -10.56 17.49
C ALA A 9 -15.50 -9.64 18.64
N GLU A 10 -15.93 -9.91 19.87
CA GLU A 10 -15.51 -9.20 21.07
C GLU A 10 -14.01 -9.35 21.33
N LYS A 11 -13.49 -10.59 21.31
CA LYS A 11 -12.05 -10.83 21.47
C LYS A 11 -11.20 -10.13 20.41
N ASN A 12 -11.68 -10.07 19.16
CA ASN A 12 -10.99 -9.37 18.09
C ASN A 12 -11.12 -7.84 18.22
N ALA A 13 -12.21 -7.34 18.81
CA ALA A 13 -12.38 -5.92 19.11
C ALA A 13 -11.41 -5.44 20.20
N GLU A 14 -11.15 -6.25 21.24
CA GLU A 14 -10.14 -5.93 22.26
C GLU A 14 -8.76 -5.68 21.64
N LYS A 15 -8.39 -6.45 20.60
CA LYS A 15 -7.12 -6.27 19.88
C LYS A 15 -7.04 -4.96 19.11
N LEU A 16 -8.17 -4.40 18.66
CA LEU A 16 -8.18 -3.09 17.99
C LEU A 16 -7.82 -1.95 18.96
N ALA A 17 -8.04 -2.14 20.26
CA ALA A 17 -7.67 -1.17 21.29
C ALA A 17 -6.16 -1.22 21.62
N GLU A 18 -5.44 -2.25 21.20
CA GLU A 18 -4.00 -2.36 21.43
C GLU A 18 -3.24 -1.26 20.66
N LYS A 19 -2.41 -0.51 21.39
CA LYS A 19 -1.60 0.56 20.79
C LYS A 19 -0.53 -0.03 19.89
N LYS A 20 -0.59 0.29 18.59
CA LYS A 20 0.48 0.00 17.63
C LYS A 20 1.47 1.16 17.60
N SER A 21 2.76 0.84 17.64
CA SER A 21 3.84 1.82 17.48
C SER A 21 3.99 2.19 16.01
N SER A 22 4.15 3.48 15.70
CA SER A 22 4.35 3.99 14.34
C SER A 22 5.54 3.32 13.63
N ILE A 23 6.64 3.07 14.36
CA ILE A 23 7.84 2.40 13.84
C ILE A 23 7.52 0.94 13.46
N LYS A 24 6.73 0.25 14.27
CA LYS A 24 6.32 -1.13 13.95
C LYS A 24 5.47 -1.19 12.69
N VAL A 25 4.57 -0.22 12.52
CA VAL A 25 3.74 -0.11 11.31
C VAL A 25 4.61 0.15 10.07
N LEU A 26 5.60 1.04 10.17
CA LEU A 26 6.56 1.29 9.09
C LEU A 26 7.38 0.05 8.72
N PHE A 27 7.89 -0.70 9.70
CA PHE A 27 8.58 -1.96 9.38
C PHE A 27 7.64 -3.02 8.80
N SER A 28 6.37 -3.03 9.21
CA SER A 28 5.37 -3.93 8.64
C SER A 28 5.07 -3.57 7.19
N SER A 29 5.01 -2.27 6.85
CA SER A 29 4.75 -1.84 5.47
C SER A 29 5.88 -2.21 4.50
N LEU A 30 7.13 -2.33 4.99
CA LEU A 30 8.25 -2.84 4.19
C LEU A 30 8.09 -4.32 3.80
N LYS A 31 7.14 -5.07 4.38
CA LYS A 31 6.81 -6.42 3.93
C LYS A 31 6.27 -6.45 2.50
N ILE A 32 5.86 -5.31 1.94
CA ILE A 32 5.52 -5.17 0.52
C ILE A 32 6.67 -5.66 -0.37
N PHE A 33 7.93 -5.53 0.06
CA PHE A 33 9.10 -6.02 -0.68
C PHE A 33 9.27 -7.55 -0.65
N LEU A 34 8.61 -8.28 0.26
CA LEU A 34 8.78 -9.73 0.38
C LEU A 34 8.17 -10.50 -0.79
N PHE A 35 8.83 -11.57 -1.23
CA PHE A 35 8.32 -12.47 -2.25
C PHE A 35 7.22 -13.36 -1.68
N LYS A 36 5.99 -13.17 -2.13
CA LYS A 36 4.87 -14.08 -1.87
C LYS A 36 4.71 -15.03 -3.05
N LYS A 37 4.38 -16.31 -2.82
CA LYS A 37 4.28 -17.35 -3.87
C LYS A 37 3.40 -16.95 -5.07
N ASN A 38 2.36 -16.16 -4.84
CA ASN A 38 1.44 -15.69 -5.89
C ASN A 38 1.99 -14.54 -6.76
N ASN A 39 3.05 -13.86 -6.30
CA ASN A 39 3.53 -12.61 -6.89
C ASN A 39 4.95 -12.73 -7.47
N VAL A 40 5.55 -13.91 -7.45
CA VAL A 40 6.97 -14.11 -7.81
C VAL A 40 7.26 -13.70 -9.26
N VAL A 41 6.42 -14.14 -10.20
CA VAL A 41 6.62 -13.83 -11.63
C VAL A 41 6.55 -12.32 -11.89
N ARG A 42 5.55 -11.65 -11.30
CA ARG A 42 5.41 -10.19 -11.36
C ARG A 42 6.65 -9.48 -10.82
N LYS A 43 7.12 -9.88 -9.63
CA LYS A 43 8.29 -9.27 -8.99
C LYS A 43 9.55 -9.42 -9.81
N ILE A 44 9.78 -10.60 -10.38
CA ILE A 44 10.94 -10.83 -11.27
C ILE A 44 10.84 -9.92 -12.50
N LEU A 45 9.65 -9.77 -13.09
CA LEU A 45 9.44 -8.90 -14.25
C LEU A 45 9.70 -7.43 -13.90
N PHE A 46 9.19 -6.95 -12.76
CA PHE A 46 9.40 -5.58 -12.30
C PHE A 46 10.87 -5.30 -11.98
N ILE A 47 11.52 -6.17 -11.20
CA ILE A 47 12.95 -6.04 -10.87
C ILE A 47 13.80 -6.02 -12.15
N SER A 48 13.48 -6.87 -13.13
CA SER A 48 14.19 -6.89 -14.42
C SER A 48 14.02 -5.57 -15.19
N LEU A 49 12.79 -5.07 -15.28
CA LEU A 49 12.47 -3.84 -15.99
C LEU A 49 13.06 -2.59 -15.31
N GLU A 50 12.92 -2.51 -13.99
CA GLU A 50 13.49 -1.44 -13.16
C GLU A 50 15.02 -1.47 -13.22
N GLY A 51 15.62 -2.66 -13.15
CA GLY A 51 17.06 -2.83 -13.29
C GLY A 51 17.58 -2.37 -14.65
N PHE A 52 16.85 -2.69 -15.72
CA PHE A 52 17.15 -2.21 -17.06
C PHE A 52 17.14 -0.67 -17.13
N PHE A 53 16.08 -0.03 -16.64
CA PHE A 53 16.00 1.43 -16.63
C PHE A 53 17.08 2.07 -15.74
N ALA A 54 17.35 1.50 -14.56
CA ALA A 54 18.34 2.03 -13.64
C ALA A 54 19.75 2.02 -14.23
N VAL A 55 20.15 0.94 -14.92
CA VAL A 55 21.45 0.87 -15.61
C VAL A 55 21.52 1.91 -16.73
N HIS A 56 20.44 2.05 -17.51
CA HIS A 56 20.40 3.04 -18.58
C HIS A 56 20.47 4.49 -18.08
N ILE A 57 19.82 4.81 -16.96
CA ILE A 57 19.89 6.14 -16.31
C ILE A 57 21.29 6.39 -15.75
N ALA A 58 21.88 5.40 -15.06
CA ALA A 58 23.19 5.51 -14.43
C ALA A 58 24.36 5.65 -15.41
N THR A 59 24.15 5.27 -16.67
CA THR A 59 25.16 5.37 -17.75
C THR A 59 25.00 6.63 -18.59
N GLN A 60 23.93 7.42 -18.39
CA GLN A 60 23.80 8.72 -19.05
C GLN A 60 24.84 9.71 -18.54
N TYR A 61 25.23 10.66 -19.40
CA TYR A 61 26.09 11.77 -18.98
C TYR A 61 25.40 12.67 -17.95
N GLU A 62 24.08 12.84 -18.05
CA GLU A 62 23.27 13.69 -17.16
C GLU A 62 22.42 12.85 -16.18
N THR A 63 23.00 11.85 -15.53
CA THR A 63 22.29 10.97 -14.58
C THR A 63 21.54 11.74 -13.51
N VAL A 64 22.12 12.81 -12.96
CA VAL A 64 21.50 13.64 -11.90
C VAL A 64 20.21 14.29 -12.39
N ILE A 65 20.24 14.90 -13.58
CA ILE A 65 19.08 15.59 -14.17
C ILE A 65 18.00 14.57 -14.52
N CYS A 66 18.38 13.49 -15.20
CA CYS A 66 17.46 12.43 -15.60
C CYS A 66 16.76 11.79 -14.38
N THR A 67 17.51 11.50 -13.31
CA THR A 67 16.94 10.95 -12.07
C THR A 67 15.94 11.92 -11.45
N ARG A 68 16.27 13.22 -11.38
CA ARG A 68 15.40 14.25 -10.80
C ARG A 68 14.08 14.39 -11.57
N GLU A 69 14.14 14.39 -12.90
CA GLU A 69 12.94 14.51 -13.75
C GLU A 69 12.03 13.29 -13.63
N ILE A 70 12.60 12.08 -13.71
CA ILE A 70 11.85 10.83 -13.55
C ILE A 70 11.20 10.78 -12.16
N LEU A 71 11.97 11.12 -11.12
CA LEU A 71 11.47 11.12 -9.76
C LEU A 71 10.36 12.16 -9.54
N GLY A 72 10.44 13.32 -10.19
CA GLY A 72 9.37 14.33 -10.16
C GLY A 72 8.05 13.82 -10.76
N VAL A 73 8.11 13.07 -11.87
CA VAL A 73 6.93 12.42 -12.46
C VAL A 73 6.37 11.36 -11.54
N ILE A 74 7.23 10.49 -10.99
CA ILE A 74 6.84 9.44 -10.05
C ILE A 74 6.17 10.05 -8.81
N MET A 75 6.76 11.06 -8.20
CA MET A 75 6.22 11.74 -7.03
C MET A 75 4.83 12.32 -7.29
N THR A 76 4.61 12.90 -8.48
CA THR A 76 3.29 13.41 -8.89
C THR A 76 2.24 12.29 -8.92
N ILE A 77 2.60 11.13 -9.48
CA ILE A 77 1.73 9.95 -9.54
C ILE A 77 1.45 9.42 -8.12
N VAL A 78 2.50 9.25 -7.31
CA VAL A 78 2.38 8.71 -5.94
C VAL A 78 1.53 9.61 -5.06
N ILE A 79 1.65 10.93 -5.14
CA ILE A 79 0.80 11.88 -4.38
C ILE A 79 -0.67 11.75 -4.81
N ALA A 80 -0.94 11.67 -6.12
CA ALA A 80 -2.29 11.48 -6.62
C ALA A 80 -2.90 10.15 -6.13
N LEU A 81 -2.12 9.07 -6.17
CA LEU A 81 -2.55 7.77 -5.67
C LEU A 81 -2.72 7.75 -4.15
N LEU A 82 -1.87 8.46 -3.41
CA LEU A 82 -2.01 8.60 -1.97
C LEU A 82 -3.36 9.25 -1.61
N ALA A 83 -3.78 10.28 -2.36
CA ALA A 83 -5.11 10.88 -2.20
C ALA A 83 -6.25 9.87 -2.48
N VAL A 84 -6.10 9.01 -3.49
CA VAL A 84 -7.04 7.91 -3.78
C VAL A 84 -7.09 6.91 -2.62
N VAL A 85 -5.94 6.53 -2.06
CA VAL A 85 -5.88 5.61 -0.91
C VAL A 85 -6.53 6.22 0.33
N PHE A 86 -6.24 7.50 0.66
CA PHE A 86 -6.93 8.22 1.75
C PHE A 86 -8.44 8.24 1.56
N THR A 87 -8.90 8.51 0.33
CA THR A 87 -10.33 8.54 0.00
C THR A 87 -10.97 7.16 0.16
N GLY A 88 -10.32 6.11 -0.35
CA GLY A 88 -10.78 4.74 -0.16
C GLY A 88 -10.83 4.34 1.31
N TYR A 89 -9.85 4.77 2.12
CA TYR A 89 -9.83 4.50 3.55
C TYR A 89 -10.97 5.20 4.29
N ALA A 90 -11.25 6.46 3.94
CA ALA A 90 -12.41 7.19 4.47
C ALA A 90 -13.73 6.51 4.06
N LEU A 91 -13.86 6.03 2.82
CA LEU A 91 -15.03 5.28 2.37
C LEU A 91 -15.18 3.96 3.12
N PHE A 92 -14.08 3.24 3.36
CA PHE A 92 -14.09 2.04 4.19
C PHE A 92 -14.64 2.34 5.58
N GLN A 93 -14.12 3.38 6.25
CA GLN A 93 -14.59 3.80 7.56
C GLN A 93 -16.08 4.22 7.54
N ALA A 94 -16.54 4.88 6.48
CA ALA A 94 -17.92 5.32 6.34
C ALA A 94 -18.92 4.16 6.06
N LEU A 95 -18.47 3.10 5.36
CA LEU A 95 -19.28 1.91 5.09
C LEU A 95 -19.40 0.97 6.30
N MET A 96 -18.59 1.19 7.34
CA MET A 96 -18.64 0.35 8.53
C MET A 96 -19.91 0.61 9.34
N ASN A 97 -20.88 -0.30 9.21
CA ASN A 97 -22.05 -0.40 10.08
C ASN A 97 -21.89 -1.55 11.09
N ASP A 98 -22.75 -1.60 12.12
CA ASP A 98 -22.66 -2.58 13.21
C ASP A 98 -22.64 -4.04 12.71
N LYS A 99 -23.45 -4.37 11.70
CA LYS A 99 -23.52 -5.73 11.15
C LYS A 99 -22.27 -6.11 10.38
N LEU A 100 -21.75 -5.21 9.55
CA LEU A 100 -20.51 -5.40 8.80
C LEU A 100 -19.31 -5.49 9.75
N LEU A 101 -19.31 -4.67 10.81
CA LEU A 101 -18.29 -4.68 11.86
C LEU A 101 -18.22 -6.05 12.53
N VAL A 102 -19.37 -6.54 13.01
CA VAL A 102 -19.48 -7.88 13.61
C VAL A 102 -19.10 -8.97 12.60
N ALA A 103 -19.53 -8.86 11.34
CA ALA A 103 -19.20 -9.84 10.30
C ALA A 103 -17.70 -9.93 10.03
N LEU A 104 -17.01 -8.79 9.89
CA LEU A 104 -15.58 -8.73 9.63
C LEU A 104 -14.73 -9.10 10.86
N LEU A 105 -15.24 -8.88 12.07
CA LEU A 105 -14.61 -9.31 13.32
C LEU A 105 -14.85 -10.79 13.65
N SER A 106 -15.91 -11.40 13.10
CA SER A 106 -16.22 -12.83 13.30
C SER A 106 -15.33 -13.77 12.46
N VAL A 107 -14.54 -13.24 11.51
CA VAL A 107 -13.71 -14.03 10.59
C VAL A 107 -12.64 -14.83 11.35
N GLU A 108 -12.37 -16.06 10.92
CA GLU A 108 -11.45 -16.94 11.63
C GLU A 108 -9.98 -16.53 11.54
N LYS A 109 -9.57 -15.97 10.40
CA LYS A 109 -8.23 -15.49 10.15
C LYS A 109 -8.22 -13.97 10.21
N GLU A 110 -7.43 -13.42 11.13
CA GLU A 110 -7.31 -11.96 11.35
C GLU A 110 -6.89 -11.20 10.09
N GLU A 111 -6.00 -11.79 9.27
CA GLU A 111 -5.54 -11.23 8.00
C GLU A 111 -6.69 -10.99 7.01
N ASN A 112 -7.76 -11.78 7.08
CA ASN A 112 -8.91 -11.69 6.18
C ASN A 112 -10.09 -10.95 6.81
N GLY A 113 -9.95 -10.51 8.06
CA GLY A 113 -10.97 -9.80 8.81
C GLY A 113 -10.75 -8.29 8.82
N LEU A 114 -11.44 -7.62 9.75
CA LEU A 114 -11.37 -6.17 9.91
C LEU A 114 -9.95 -5.68 10.24
N ILE A 115 -9.25 -6.39 11.13
CA ILE A 115 -7.92 -6.03 11.60
C ILE A 115 -6.93 -6.04 10.43
N GLY A 116 -6.87 -7.15 9.68
CA GLY A 116 -5.95 -7.29 8.55
C GLY A 116 -6.20 -6.28 7.43
N THR A 117 -7.48 -5.99 7.16
CA THR A 117 -7.85 -5.00 6.14
C THR A 117 -7.47 -3.59 6.57
N ASN A 118 -7.77 -3.21 7.81
CA ASN A 118 -7.38 -1.92 8.37
C ASN A 118 -5.86 -1.75 8.41
N ASP A 119 -5.14 -2.78 8.85
CA ASP A 119 -3.68 -2.76 8.90
C ASP A 119 -3.08 -2.60 7.50
N SER A 120 -3.58 -3.35 6.52
CA SER A 120 -3.10 -3.26 5.13
C SER A 120 -3.29 -1.85 4.54
N PHE A 121 -4.42 -1.20 4.86
CA PHE A 121 -4.68 0.18 4.42
C PHE A 121 -3.71 1.17 5.04
N VAL A 122 -3.53 1.10 6.36
CA VAL A 122 -2.59 1.97 7.07
C VAL A 122 -1.15 1.71 6.63
N GLU A 123 -0.75 0.46 6.45
CA GLU A 123 0.57 0.07 5.96
C GLU A 123 0.86 0.67 4.58
N LEU A 124 -0.09 0.58 3.64
CA LEU A 124 0.06 1.18 2.30
C LEU A 124 0.21 2.70 2.36
N MET A 125 -0.62 3.37 3.18
CA MET A 125 -0.55 4.82 3.35
C MET A 125 0.80 5.26 3.94
N ILE A 126 1.28 4.57 4.98
CA ILE A 126 2.58 4.85 5.60
C ILE A 126 3.72 4.57 4.61
N PHE A 127 3.63 3.51 3.81
CA PHE A 127 4.61 3.20 2.79
C PHE A 127 4.71 4.31 1.74
N GLN A 128 3.59 4.71 1.14
CA GLN A 128 3.56 5.76 0.13
C GLN A 128 4.01 7.11 0.69
N MET A 129 3.60 7.46 1.91
CA MET A 129 4.07 8.67 2.59
C MET A 129 5.59 8.64 2.79
N THR A 130 6.14 7.48 3.16
CA THR A 130 7.59 7.30 3.33
C THR A 130 8.32 7.46 1.99
N CYS A 131 7.81 6.88 0.90
CA CYS A 131 8.37 7.07 -0.45
C CYS A 131 8.38 8.54 -0.85
N VAL A 132 7.26 9.26 -0.67
CA VAL A 132 7.18 10.71 -0.98
C VAL A 132 8.21 11.53 -0.21
N VAL A 133 8.42 11.21 1.07
CA VAL A 133 9.42 11.89 1.91
C VAL A 133 10.84 11.59 1.42
N ILE A 134 11.16 10.34 1.11
CA ILE A 134 12.47 9.96 0.56
C ILE A 134 12.71 10.65 -0.78
N ASP A 135 11.73 10.60 -1.68
CA ASP A 135 11.81 11.18 -3.01
C ASP A 135 12.01 12.70 -2.96
N LEU A 136 11.32 13.38 -2.04
CA LEU A 136 11.52 14.81 -1.79
C LEU A 136 12.97 15.11 -1.40
N PHE A 137 13.55 14.34 -0.48
CA PHE A 137 14.96 14.55 -0.09
C PHE A 137 15.92 14.30 -1.26
N VAL A 138 15.65 13.29 -2.10
CA VAL A 138 16.46 13.01 -3.28
C VAL A 138 16.33 14.12 -4.33
N ILE A 139 15.13 14.64 -4.58
CA ILE A 139 14.92 15.76 -5.50
C ILE A 139 15.66 17.01 -4.99
N ILE A 140 15.56 17.33 -3.70
CA ILE A 140 16.29 18.46 -3.10
C ILE A 140 17.79 18.25 -3.27
N PHE A 141 18.30 17.06 -2.94
CA PHE A 141 19.72 16.74 -3.06
C PHE A 141 20.21 16.88 -4.51
N THR A 142 19.50 16.29 -5.48
CA THR A 142 19.81 16.37 -6.92
C THR A 142 19.60 17.75 -7.52
N HIS A 143 18.90 18.66 -6.84
CA HIS A 143 18.78 20.05 -7.25
C HIS A 143 19.98 20.90 -6.81
N VAL A 144 20.58 20.59 -5.66
CA VAL A 144 21.70 21.36 -5.09
C VAL A 144 23.04 20.95 -5.69
N ILE A 145 23.22 19.68 -6.06
CA ILE A 145 24.48 19.20 -6.62
C ILE A 145 24.65 19.57 -8.10
N PRO A 146 25.90 19.77 -8.58
CA PRO A 146 26.19 19.90 -10.01
C PRO A 146 25.76 18.68 -10.82
N SER A 147 25.45 18.86 -12.10
CA SER A 147 25.03 17.77 -12.99
C SER A 147 26.15 16.76 -13.27
N ASP A 148 27.41 17.18 -13.16
CA ASP A 148 28.63 16.39 -13.34
C ASP A 148 29.20 15.83 -12.02
N TRP A 149 28.43 15.89 -10.93
CA TRP A 149 28.89 15.48 -9.61
C TRP A 149 29.24 13.98 -9.55
N CYS A 150 30.43 13.69 -9.03
CA CYS A 150 30.95 12.34 -8.83
C CYS A 150 31.38 12.16 -7.36
N MET A 151 30.88 11.10 -6.70
CA MET A 151 31.21 10.81 -5.30
C MET A 151 32.62 10.23 -5.13
N PHE A 152 33.03 9.37 -6.07
CA PHE A 152 34.31 8.67 -6.07
C PHE A 152 35.15 9.03 -7.29
N VAL A 153 36.46 8.83 -7.20
CA VAL A 153 37.40 9.04 -8.33
C VAL A 153 37.17 8.01 -9.44
N SER A 154 36.74 6.80 -9.08
CA SER A 154 36.46 5.74 -10.06
C SER A 154 35.07 5.90 -10.66
N ASN A 155 35.02 6.22 -11.97
CA ASN A 155 33.76 6.35 -12.70
C ASN A 155 32.92 5.05 -12.66
N LYS A 156 33.57 3.88 -12.70
CA LYS A 156 32.87 2.59 -12.59
C LYS A 156 32.17 2.41 -11.25
N LEU A 157 32.77 2.89 -10.16
CA LEU A 157 32.14 2.86 -8.84
C LEU A 157 30.96 3.83 -8.76
N ASN A 158 31.08 5.02 -9.33
CA ASN A 158 29.96 5.98 -9.38
C ASN A 158 28.77 5.41 -10.14
N ILE A 159 28.99 4.84 -11.34
CA ILE A 159 27.93 4.23 -12.15
C ILE A 159 27.27 3.05 -11.40
N GLY A 160 28.07 2.20 -10.75
CA GLY A 160 27.54 1.07 -9.99
C GLY A 160 26.66 1.50 -8.81
N ILE A 161 27.12 2.50 -8.04
CA ILE A 161 26.39 3.02 -6.88
C ILE A 161 25.15 3.81 -7.31
N SER A 162 25.27 4.68 -8.32
CA SER A 162 24.13 5.44 -8.83
C SER A 162 23.07 4.51 -9.40
N GLY A 163 23.46 3.50 -10.19
CA GLY A 163 22.55 2.50 -10.72
C GLY A 163 21.82 1.72 -9.62
N PHE A 164 22.53 1.31 -8.57
CA PHE A 164 21.91 0.63 -7.44
C PHE A 164 20.92 1.53 -6.68
N LEU A 165 21.28 2.80 -6.42
CA LEU A 165 20.40 3.74 -5.73
C LEU A 165 19.16 4.10 -6.57
N VAL A 166 19.33 4.36 -7.87
CA VAL A 166 18.22 4.60 -8.80
C VAL A 166 17.31 3.38 -8.86
N PHE A 167 17.89 2.17 -8.91
CA PHE A 167 17.10 0.93 -8.87
C PHE A 167 16.25 0.85 -7.59
N LEU A 168 16.83 1.10 -6.42
CA LEU A 168 16.08 1.08 -5.16
C LEU A 168 14.94 2.10 -5.13
N LEU A 169 15.17 3.31 -5.66
CA LEU A 169 14.14 4.36 -5.74
C LEU A 169 13.00 3.96 -6.67
N LEU A 170 13.33 3.46 -7.87
CA LEU A 170 12.33 2.99 -8.83
C LEU A 170 11.54 1.81 -8.25
N HIS A 171 12.23 0.83 -7.69
CA HIS A 171 11.61 -0.36 -7.11
C HIS A 171 10.63 -0.02 -5.98
N SER A 172 11.05 0.86 -5.06
CA SER A 172 10.22 1.29 -3.94
C SER A 172 8.94 1.99 -4.40
N ASN A 173 9.06 2.89 -5.38
CA ASN A 173 7.91 3.62 -5.90
C ASN A 173 6.97 2.76 -6.74
N ILE A 174 7.49 1.90 -7.62
CA ILE A 174 6.68 1.04 -8.47
C ILE A 174 5.92 -0.01 -7.65
N GLU A 175 6.54 -0.62 -6.64
CA GLU A 175 5.80 -1.53 -5.73
C GLU A 175 4.71 -0.77 -4.97
N GLY A 176 4.96 0.46 -4.53
CA GLY A 176 3.95 1.31 -3.88
C GLY A 176 2.78 1.71 -4.77
N ILE A 177 3.05 1.97 -6.06
CA ILE A 177 2.02 2.23 -7.07
C ILE A 177 1.20 0.96 -7.33
N TRP A 178 1.88 -0.19 -7.46
CA TRP A 178 1.23 -1.44 -7.75
C TRP A 178 0.27 -1.88 -6.64
N GLU A 179 0.67 -1.71 -5.38
CA GLU A 179 -0.12 -2.12 -4.22
C GLU A 179 -1.47 -1.37 -4.13
N VAL A 180 -1.61 -0.20 -4.78
CA VAL A 180 -2.89 0.50 -4.91
C VAL A 180 -3.93 -0.34 -5.66
N THR A 181 -3.51 -1.19 -6.59
CA THR A 181 -4.43 -2.11 -7.29
C THR A 181 -5.05 -3.09 -6.31
N SER A 182 -4.25 -3.65 -5.41
CA SER A 182 -4.71 -4.54 -4.34
C SER A 182 -5.61 -3.80 -3.35
N PHE A 183 -5.27 -2.56 -3.02
CA PHE A 183 -6.11 -1.69 -2.18
C PHE A 183 -7.50 -1.45 -2.79
N ILE A 184 -7.58 -1.08 -4.07
CA ILE A 184 -8.85 -0.85 -4.76
C ILE A 184 -9.71 -2.12 -4.74
N PHE A 185 -9.09 -3.28 -4.96
CA PHE A 185 -9.78 -4.57 -4.91
C PHE A 185 -10.34 -4.87 -3.51
N ASN A 186 -9.61 -4.56 -2.44
CA ASN A 186 -10.08 -4.73 -1.08
C ASN A 186 -11.30 -3.82 -0.78
N ILE A 187 -11.28 -2.56 -1.22
CA ILE A 187 -12.44 -1.65 -1.09
C ILE A 187 -13.66 -2.21 -1.83
N PHE A 188 -13.47 -2.71 -3.05
CA PHE A 188 -14.54 -3.34 -3.82
C PHE A 188 -15.15 -4.55 -3.08
N GLN A 189 -14.32 -5.41 -2.48
CA GLN A 189 -14.80 -6.55 -1.70
C GLN A 189 -15.60 -6.13 -0.48
N ILE A 190 -15.13 -5.12 0.26
CA ILE A 190 -15.84 -4.61 1.44
C ILE A 190 -17.18 -4.02 1.05
N PHE A 191 -17.25 -3.28 -0.07
CA PHE A 191 -18.51 -2.76 -0.58
C PHE A 191 -19.51 -3.89 -0.88
N ASN A 192 -19.07 -4.97 -1.54
CA ASN A 192 -19.94 -6.11 -1.81
C ASN A 192 -20.42 -6.80 -0.53
N LEU A 193 -19.55 -6.94 0.48
CA LEU A 193 -19.90 -7.47 1.79
C LEU A 193 -20.91 -6.57 2.52
N HIS A 194 -20.72 -5.25 2.46
CA HIS A 194 -21.66 -4.27 3.00
C HIS A 194 -23.04 -4.42 2.35
N ALA A 195 -23.10 -4.42 1.01
CA ALA A 195 -24.35 -4.57 0.26
C ALA A 195 -25.06 -5.89 0.60
N TYR A 196 -24.31 -6.99 0.66
CA TYR A 196 -24.84 -8.29 1.09
C TYR A 196 -25.41 -8.25 2.52
N SER A 197 -24.66 -7.68 3.48
CA SER A 197 -25.10 -7.58 4.87
C SER A 197 -26.40 -6.77 5.00
N ARG A 198 -26.54 -5.70 4.20
CA ARG A 198 -27.70 -4.82 4.20
C ARG A 198 -28.94 -5.49 3.60
N ILE A 199 -28.80 -6.23 2.51
CA ILE A 199 -29.92 -6.99 1.93
C ILE A 199 -30.38 -8.09 2.88
N LYS A 200 -29.44 -8.81 3.50
CA LYS A 200 -29.77 -9.84 4.48
C LYS A 200 -30.59 -9.29 5.64
N GLU A 201 -30.21 -8.12 6.14
CA GLU A 201 -30.96 -7.39 7.16
C GLU A 201 -32.40 -7.05 6.74
N ILE A 202 -32.57 -6.51 5.52
CA ILE A 202 -33.90 -6.15 5.02
C ILE A 202 -34.80 -7.40 4.94
N VAL A 203 -34.24 -8.51 4.45
CA VAL A 203 -34.97 -9.78 4.35
C VAL A 203 -35.35 -10.34 5.72
N GLU A 204 -34.45 -10.31 6.70
CA GLU A 204 -34.73 -10.75 8.08
C GLU A 204 -35.82 -9.88 8.72
N ASN A 205 -35.76 -8.56 8.56
CA ASN A 205 -36.76 -7.65 9.11
C ASN A 205 -38.15 -7.86 8.48
N ASN A 206 -38.23 -8.08 7.17
CA ASN A 206 -39.50 -8.35 6.48
C ASN A 206 -40.12 -9.68 6.95
N LYS A 207 -39.34 -10.76 7.05
CA LYS A 207 -39.83 -12.05 7.55
C LYS A 207 -40.39 -11.97 8.96
N THR A 208 -39.76 -11.18 9.83
CA THR A 208 -40.18 -10.98 11.23
C THR A 208 -41.48 -10.16 11.33
N THR A 209 -41.78 -9.36 10.30
CA THR A 209 -43.02 -8.57 10.22
C THR A 209 -44.19 -9.43 9.74
N GLU A 210 -43.96 -10.29 8.73
CA GLU A 210 -44.96 -11.28 8.24
C GLU A 210 -45.33 -12.36 9.27
N THR A 211 -44.49 -12.64 10.28
CA THR A 211 -44.84 -13.60 11.35
C THR A 211 -45.63 -12.99 12.50
N LYS A 212 -45.78 -11.66 12.52
CA LYS A 212 -46.50 -10.93 13.58
C LYS A 212 -47.89 -10.45 13.13
N GLU A 213 -48.21 -10.58 11.85
CA GLU A 213 -49.57 -10.44 11.28
C GLU A 213 -50.26 -11.80 11.20
#